data_AF-A0A355T1M2-F1
#
_entry.id   AF-A0A355T1M2-F1
#
_cell.length_a   1.000
_cell.length_b   1.000
_cell.length_c   1.000
_cell.angle_alpha   90.00
_cell.angle_beta   90.00
_cell.angle_gamma   90.00
#
_symmetry.space_group_name_H-M   'P 1'
#
loop_
_entity.id
_entity.type
_entity.pdbx_description
1 polymer ?
#
loop_
_entity_poly.entity_id
_entity_poly.type
_entity_poly.pdbx_seq_one_letter_code
_entity_poly.pdbx_strand_id
1 'polypeptide(L)'
;HEFGYSDVETGEKEMRPSTGAVAQKLAELYEKPFGGKPSGRYRISSKMLRKIAERKKLPERYIDELAEELFELGFVLLHMESFFALASVQTFASYRRLGEASLEETEKNEKKTLQ
;
A
#
# COMPACT_ATOMS: atom_id res chain seq x y z
N HIS A 1 -1.52 45.42 40.43
CA HIS A 1 -2.14 44.09 40.21
C HIS A 1 -1.69 43.60 38.84
N GLU A 2 -0.60 42.85 38.82
CA GLU A 2 -0.11 42.16 37.63
C GLU A 2 -0.95 40.89 37.45
N PHE A 3 -1.69 40.80 36.34
CA PHE A 3 -2.33 39.56 35.94
C PHE A 3 -1.31 38.77 35.12
N GLY A 4 -0.74 37.74 35.74
CA GLY A 4 0.14 36.79 35.08
C GLY A 4 -0.62 36.06 33.97
N TYR A 5 -0.04 36.07 32.78
CA TYR A 5 -0.37 35.11 31.73
C TYR A 5 0.07 33.74 32.24
N SER A 6 -0.89 32.94 32.72
CA SER A 6 -0.67 31.52 33.00
C SER A 6 -0.41 30.81 31.67
N ASP A 7 0.74 30.14 31.63
CA ASP A 7 1.17 29.23 30.58
C ASP A 7 0.02 28.40 30.01
N VAL A 8 -0.32 28.65 28.75
CA VAL A 8 -1.18 27.76 27.99
C VAL A 8 -0.28 26.62 27.55
N GLU A 9 -0.35 25.49 28.25
CA GLU A 9 0.21 24.22 27.81
C GLU A 9 -0.33 23.93 26.40
N THR A 10 0.50 24.19 25.38
CA THR A 10 0.25 23.72 24.02
C THR A 10 0.39 22.21 24.03
N GLY A 11 -0.71 21.52 24.33
CA GLY A 11 -0.86 20.11 24.01
C GLY A 11 -0.69 19.97 22.51
N GLU A 12 0.48 19.51 22.07
CA GLU A 12 0.72 19.06 20.71
C GLU A 12 -0.32 17.99 20.41
N LYS A 13 -1.38 18.39 19.72
CA LYS A 13 -2.41 17.48 19.24
C LYS A 13 -1.72 16.60 18.20
N GLU A 14 -1.28 15.40 18.58
CA GLU A 14 -0.57 14.45 17.72
C GLU A 14 -1.19 14.49 16.32
N MET A 15 -0.47 15.12 15.38
CA MET A 15 -0.94 15.28 14.02
C MET A 15 -0.74 13.93 13.34
N ARG A 16 -1.86 13.34 12.88
CA ARG A 16 -1.81 12.08 12.15
C ARG A 16 -0.75 12.13 11.05
N PRO A 17 -0.04 11.03 10.78
CA PRO A 17 0.94 11.00 9.72
C PRO A 17 0.28 11.31 8.38
N SER A 18 0.99 12.03 7.52
CA SER A 18 0.61 12.21 6.13
C SER A 18 0.61 10.85 5.41
N THR A 19 -0.10 10.77 4.29
CA THR A 19 -0.13 9.55 3.48
C THR A 19 1.28 9.17 3.00
N GLY A 20 2.07 10.14 2.52
CA GLY A 20 3.47 9.92 2.14
C GLY A 20 4.35 9.43 3.30
N ALA A 21 4.17 9.94 4.53
CA ALA A 21 4.90 9.42 5.70
C ALA A 21 4.56 7.95 6.01
N VAL A 22 3.30 7.56 5.80
CA VAL A 22 2.88 6.16 5.92
C VAL A 22 3.48 5.30 4.80
N ALA A 23 3.49 5.79 3.55
CA ALA A 23 4.11 5.11 2.42
C ALA A 23 5.60 4.85 2.66
N GLN A 24 6.34 5.88 3.08
CA GLN A 24 7.76 5.79 3.42
C GLN A 24 8.01 4.73 4.50
N LYS A 25 7.22 4.74 5.58
CA LYS A 25 7.34 3.75 6.65
C LYS A 25 7.08 2.32 6.18
N LEU A 26 6.15 2.13 5.25
CA LEU A 26 5.88 0.81 4.65
C LEU A 26 7.02 0.35 3.74
N ALA A 27 7.59 1.26 2.93
CA ALA A 27 8.78 0.97 2.13
C ALA A 27 9.98 0.56 3.00
N GLU A 28 10.26 1.31 4.07
CA GLU A 28 11.32 0.95 5.03
C GLU A 28 11.09 -0.41 5.70
N LEU A 29 9.84 -0.76 6.00
CA LEU A 29 9.50 -2.08 6.54
C LEU A 29 9.70 -3.19 5.51
N TYR A 30 9.47 -2.91 4.22
CA TYR A 30 9.70 -3.85 3.13
C TYR A 30 11.20 -4.21 2.98
N GLU A 31 12.07 -3.21 3.12
CA GLU A 31 13.52 -3.37 2.99
C GLU A 31 14.17 -4.06 4.19
N LYS A 32 13.47 -4.14 5.32
CA LYS A 32 13.99 -4.81 6.51
C LYS A 32 14.01 -6.33 6.34
N PRO A 33 15.09 -7.00 6.80
CA PRO A 33 15.15 -8.46 6.79
C PRO A 33 14.02 -9.08 7.62
N PHE A 34 13.38 -10.12 7.08
CA PHE A 34 12.34 -10.87 7.78
C PHE A 34 12.41 -12.35 7.41
N GLY A 35 12.43 -13.23 8.42
CA GLY A 35 12.38 -14.68 8.22
C GLY A 35 13.52 -15.25 7.36
N GLY A 36 14.73 -14.69 7.47
CA GLY A 36 15.89 -15.13 6.69
C GLY A 36 15.96 -14.58 5.25
N LYS A 37 15.01 -13.74 4.83
CA LYS A 37 15.07 -13.01 3.56
C LYS A 37 15.60 -11.60 3.80
N PRO A 38 16.46 -11.05 2.91
CA PRO A 38 17.04 -9.72 3.07
C PRO A 38 15.99 -8.61 3.01
N SER A 39 14.92 -8.84 2.25
CA SER A 39 13.72 -8.02 2.13
C SER A 39 12.60 -8.88 1.56
N GLY A 40 11.36 -8.41 1.55
CA GLY A 40 10.33 -9.16 0.84
C GLY A 40 8.89 -8.70 0.96
N ARG A 41 8.09 -9.30 0.07
CA ARG A 41 6.64 -9.19 0.01
C ARG A 41 6.03 -9.57 1.36
N TYR A 42 5.23 -8.68 1.92
CA TYR A 42 4.50 -8.93 3.16
C TYR A 42 3.02 -8.56 3.04
N ARG A 43 2.24 -9.15 3.94
CA ARG A 43 0.81 -8.88 4.09
C ARG A 43 0.60 -7.97 5.29
N ILE A 44 -0.36 -7.06 5.16
CA ILE A 44 -0.74 -6.07 6.17
C ILE A 44 -2.22 -6.25 6.42
N SER A 45 -2.59 -6.66 7.63
CA SER A 45 -4.01 -6.66 8.00
C SER A 45 -4.54 -5.22 8.04
N SER A 46 -5.82 -5.01 7.76
CA SER A 46 -6.44 -3.68 7.85
C SER A 46 -6.32 -3.08 9.26
N LYS A 47 -6.27 -3.92 10.30
CA LYS A 47 -5.99 -3.49 11.68
C LYS A 47 -4.58 -2.91 11.82
N MET A 48 -3.58 -3.56 11.23
CA MET A 48 -2.20 -3.07 11.27
C MET A 48 -2.05 -1.79 10.44
N LEU A 49 -2.62 -1.73 9.24
CA LEU A 49 -2.54 -0.53 8.40
C LEU A 49 -3.19 0.69 9.08
N ARG A 50 -4.34 0.49 9.74
CA ARG A 50 -4.97 1.52 10.60
C ARG A 50 -4.06 2.00 11.72
N LYS A 51 -3.33 1.08 12.35
CA LYS A 51 -2.37 1.40 13.41
C LYS A 51 -1.21 2.23 12.87
N ILE A 52 -0.64 1.84 11.73
CA ILE A 52 0.47 2.56 11.09
C ILE A 52 0.04 3.96 10.65
N ALA A 53 -1.17 4.08 10.10
CA ALA A 53 -1.72 5.35 9.63
C ALA A 53 -2.38 6.20 10.73
N GLU A 54 -2.42 5.71 11.97
CA GLU A 54 -3.11 6.34 13.12
C GLU A 54 -4.55 6.76 12.81
N ARG A 55 -5.26 5.87 12.11
CA ARG A 55 -6.62 6.08 11.63
C ARG A 55 -7.57 5.04 12.17
N LYS A 56 -8.76 5.49 12.60
CA LYS A 56 -9.85 4.60 13.03
C LYS A 56 -10.47 3.82 11.87
N LYS A 57 -10.46 4.39 10.66
CA LYS A 57 -10.98 3.79 9.41
C LYS A 57 -10.02 4.13 8.26
N LEU A 58 -10.02 3.31 7.23
CA LEU A 58 -9.28 3.56 5.98
C LEU A 58 -10.34 3.79 4.89
N PRO A 59 -10.74 5.04 4.62
CA PRO A 59 -11.59 5.35 3.48
C PRO A 59 -10.91 4.90 2.18
N GLU A 60 -11.70 4.55 1.17
CA GLU A 60 -11.19 4.14 -0.15
C GLU A 60 -10.23 5.18 -0.73
N ARG A 61 -10.62 6.46 -0.74
CA ARG A 61 -9.76 7.58 -1.14
C ARG A 61 -8.38 7.60 -0.46
N TYR A 62 -8.29 7.22 0.82
CA TYR A 62 -7.01 7.17 1.52
C TYR A 62 -6.15 5.99 1.05
N ILE A 63 -6.78 4.86 0.70
CA ILE A 63 -6.09 3.70 0.13
C ILE A 63 -5.55 4.06 -1.26
N ASP A 64 -6.32 4.80 -2.06
CA ASP A 64 -5.91 5.25 -3.39
C ASP A 64 -4.71 6.21 -3.30
N GLU A 65 -4.82 7.25 -2.45
CA GLU A 65 -3.71 8.18 -2.18
C GLU A 65 -2.47 7.44 -1.66
N LEU A 66 -2.64 6.42 -0.81
CA LEU A 66 -1.52 5.62 -0.30
C LEU A 66 -0.90 4.74 -1.40
N ALA A 67 -1.71 4.21 -2.32
CA ALA A 67 -1.22 3.42 -3.43
C ALA A 67 -0.40 4.28 -4.40
N GLU A 68 -0.83 5.52 -4.66
CA GLU A 68 -0.08 6.50 -5.47
C GLU A 68 1.27 6.82 -4.85
N GLU A 69 1.31 7.19 -3.57
CA GLU A 69 2.55 7.49 -2.83
C GLU A 69 3.51 6.29 -2.80
N LEU A 70 2.99 5.07 -2.64
CA LEU A 70 3.80 3.85 -2.69
C LEU A 70 4.33 3.56 -4.10
N PHE A 71 3.56 3.89 -5.14
CA PHE A 71 3.95 3.70 -6.53
C PHE A 71 5.13 4.58 -6.93
N GLU A 72 5.14 5.85 -6.49
CA GLU A 72 6.27 6.76 -6.64
C GLU A 72 7.55 6.23 -5.95
N LEU A 73 7.38 5.46 -4.87
CA LEU A 73 8.48 4.76 -4.18
C LEU A 73 8.85 3.41 -4.81
N GLY A 74 8.23 3.01 -5.93
CA GLY A 74 8.51 1.75 -6.62
C GLY A 74 7.81 0.52 -6.04
N PHE A 75 6.71 0.70 -5.31
CA PHE A 75 5.90 -0.36 -4.71
C PHE A 75 4.46 -0.36 -5.20
N VAL A 76 3.82 -1.53 -5.21
CA VAL A 76 2.38 -1.67 -5.46
C VAL A 76 1.68 -2.15 -4.22
N LEU A 77 0.55 -1.50 -3.89
CA LEU A 77 -0.36 -1.92 -2.83
C LEU A 77 -1.51 -2.73 -3.43
N LEU A 78 -1.58 -4.01 -3.09
CA LEU A 78 -2.62 -4.93 -3.57
C LEU A 78 -3.68 -5.12 -2.48
N HIS A 79 -4.94 -4.81 -2.78
CA HIS A 79 -6.05 -5.04 -1.86
C HIS A 79 -6.62 -6.46 -2.06
N MET A 80 -6.44 -7.33 -1.07
CA MET A 80 -6.77 -8.76 -1.11
C MET A 80 -7.98 -9.09 -0.21
N GLU A 81 -9.02 -8.26 -0.27
CA GLU A 81 -10.28 -8.31 0.51
C GLU A 81 -10.12 -8.21 2.04
N SER A 82 -9.33 -9.09 2.64
CA SER A 82 -9.09 -9.18 4.10
C SER A 82 -7.77 -8.58 4.55
N PHE A 83 -6.84 -8.32 3.63
CA PHE A 83 -5.53 -7.73 3.89
C PHE A 83 -5.01 -6.96 2.68
N PHE A 84 -3.93 -6.22 2.88
CA PHE A 84 -3.15 -5.59 1.81
C PHE A 84 -1.85 -6.35 1.62
N ALA A 85 -1.39 -6.56 0.38
CA ALA A 85 -0.05 -7.04 0.11
C ALA A 85 0.79 -5.92 -0.50
N LEU A 86 2.02 -5.77 -0.02
CA LEU A 86 2.99 -4.84 -0.60
C LEU A 86 4.03 -5.64 -1.40
N ALA A 87 4.32 -5.17 -2.61
CA ALA A 87 5.34 -5.76 -3.48
C ALA A 87 6.12 -4.65 -4.20
N SER A 88 7.41 -4.86 -4.45
CA SER A 88 8.15 -3.95 -5.34
C SER A 88 7.72 -4.17 -6.80
N VAL A 89 7.67 -3.10 -7.59
CA VAL A 89 7.30 -3.13 -9.02
C VAL A 89 8.21 -4.10 -9.80
N GLN A 90 9.48 -4.21 -9.43
CA GLN A 90 10.46 -5.13 -10.03
C GLN A 90 10.03 -6.60 -9.89
N THR A 91 9.22 -6.95 -8.90
CA THR A 91 8.64 -8.31 -8.77
C THR A 91 7.85 -8.72 -10.01
N PHE A 92 7.26 -7.75 -10.71
CA PHE A 92 6.41 -8.00 -11.87
C PHE A 92 7.18 -7.95 -13.20
N ALA A 93 8.47 -7.58 -13.19
CA ALA A 93 9.27 -7.48 -14.41
C ALA A 93 9.47 -8.83 -15.12
N SER A 94 9.39 -9.94 -14.39
CA SER A 94 9.46 -11.30 -14.95
C SER A 94 8.12 -11.83 -15.44
N TYR A 95 7.03 -11.07 -15.29
CA TYR A 95 5.71 -11.53 -15.68
C TYR A 95 5.59 -11.47 -17.20
N ARG A 96 4.91 -12.45 -17.78
CA ARG A 96 4.67 -12.49 -19.23
C ARG A 96 3.77 -11.32 -19.62
N ARG A 97 4.19 -10.56 -20.63
CA ARG A 97 3.32 -9.59 -21.29
C ARG A 97 2.30 -10.35 -22.12
N LEU A 98 1.01 -10.13 -21.84
CA LEU A 98 -0.06 -10.63 -22.69
C LEU A 98 -0.08 -9.81 -23.99
N GLY A 99 -0.10 -10.49 -25.13
CA GLY A 99 -0.19 -9.87 -26.46
C GLY A 99 -1.50 -10.24 -27.14
N GLU A 100 -1.84 -9.49 -28.19
CA GLU A 100 -3.07 -9.68 -28.98
C GLU A 100 -3.22 -11.12 -29.50
N ALA A 101 -2.11 -11.72 -29.95
CA ALA A 101 -2.10 -13.11 -30.43
C ALA A 101 -2.61 -14.13 -29.38
N SER A 102 -2.36 -13.89 -28.09
CA SER A 102 -2.83 -14.77 -27.01
C SER A 102 -4.35 -14.64 -26.79
N LEU A 103 -4.93 -13.48 -27.10
CA LEU A 103 -6.38 -13.27 -27.03
C LEU A 103 -7.07 -13.99 -28.19
N GLU A 104 -6.57 -13.80 -29.42
CA GLU A 104 -7.15 -14.41 -30.62
C GLU A 104 -7.16 -15.95 -30.56
N GLU A 105 -6.12 -16.56 -30.00
CA GLU A 105 -6.04 -18.01 -29.84
C GLU A 105 -7.13 -18.54 -28.88
N THR A 106 -7.38 -17.82 -27.79
CA THR A 106 -8.42 -18.17 -26.83
C THR A 106 -9.82 -18.08 -27.46
N GLU A 107 -10.12 -16.97 -28.14
CA GLU A 107 -11.42 -16.77 -28.81
C GLU A 107 -11.68 -17.79 -29.94
N LYS A 108 -10.64 -18.19 -30.68
CA LYS A 108 -10.74 -19.24 -31.71
C LYS A 108 -11.08 -20.60 -31.10
N ASN A 109 -10.49 -20.93 -29.94
CA ASN A 109 -10.75 -22.19 -29.23
C ASN A 109 -12.17 -22.26 -28.64
N GLU A 110 -12.70 -21.14 -28.13
CA GLU A 110 -14.09 -21.06 -27.65
C GLU A 110 -15.10 -21.30 -28.78
N LYS A 111 -14.91 -20.66 -29.94
CA LYS A 111 -15.78 -20.83 -31.12
C LYS A 111 -15.77 -22.25 -31.67
N LYS A 112 -14.66 -22.98 -31.53
CA LYS A 112 -14.51 -24.37 -31.99
C LYS A 112 -15.17 -25.39 -31.06
N THR A 113 -15.40 -25.03 -29.79
CA THR A 113 -16.02 -25.91 -28.78
C THR A 113 -17.55 -25.80 -28.78
N LEU A 114 -18.09 -24.75 -29.41
CA LEU A 114 -19.53 -24.48 -29.58
C LEU A 114 -20.10 -24.94 -30.92
N GLN A 115 -19.29 -25.58 -31.78
CA GLN A 115 -19.70 -26.24 -33.03
C GLN A 115 -19.61 -27.75 -32.88
#